data_AF-A0A1M5ZTA9-F1
#
_entry.id   AF-A0A1M5ZTA9-F1
#
_cell.length_a   1.000
_cell.length_b   1.000
_cell.length_c   1.000
_cell.angle_alpha   90.00
_cell.angle_beta   90.00
_cell.angle_gamma   90.00
#
_symmetry.space_group_name_H-M   'P 1'
#
loop_
_entity.id
_entity.type
_entity.pdbx_description
1 polymer ?
#
loop_
_entity_poly.entity_id
_entity_poly.type
_entity_poly.pdbx_seq_one_letter_code
_entity_poly.pdbx_strand_id
1 'polypeptide(L)'
;MTKTLFEVSDETKLEGLYGLLEEAINLVEGYNWVAHRRTRPSIEAAIKDFRKFREGELDTDLGSKRWFKALAKLAEEVGDMTAEQSAYVLAVAEVAHAAAHLGHLNLAMSRGDRTEADRKYVALQRAYVNFGLRGVDQFIEIVDAGARPVRPPAEFA
;
A
#
# COMPACT_ATOMS: atom_id res chain seq x y z
N MET A 1 -16.32 -12.20 8.61
CA MET A 1 -16.32 -10.73 8.57
C MET A 1 -14.88 -10.31 8.32
N THR A 2 -14.59 -9.78 7.13
CA THR A 2 -13.29 -9.21 6.78
C THR A 2 -12.98 -8.07 7.75
N LYS A 3 -11.87 -8.16 8.47
CA LYS A 3 -11.43 -7.10 9.38
C LYS A 3 -10.90 -5.95 8.51
N THR A 4 -11.67 -4.87 8.40
CA THR A 4 -11.18 -3.62 7.82
C THR A 4 -10.21 -2.99 8.80
N LEU A 5 -8.95 -2.78 8.41
CA LEU A 5 -7.98 -2.04 9.22
C LEU A 5 -7.91 -0.58 8.79
N PHE A 6 -8.14 -0.31 7.50
CA PHE A 6 -8.06 1.05 6.96
C PHE A 6 -9.41 1.50 6.37
N GLU A 7 -9.80 2.73 6.75
CA GLU A 7 -10.95 3.42 6.18
C GLU A 7 -10.61 4.90 6.01
N VAL A 8 -10.78 5.40 4.79
CA VAL A 8 -10.60 6.81 4.44
C VAL A 8 -11.92 7.34 3.92
N SER A 9 -12.34 8.49 4.46
CA SER A 9 -13.48 9.26 4.00
C SER A 9 -13.06 10.63 3.48
N ASP A 10 -14.02 11.36 2.92
CA ASP A 10 -13.82 12.74 2.44
C ASP A 10 -13.41 13.69 3.58
N GLU A 11 -13.79 13.38 4.81
CA GLU A 11 -13.47 14.15 6.01
C GLU A 11 -12.09 13.82 6.61
N THR A 12 -11.43 12.73 6.22
CA THR A 12 -10.13 12.35 6.79
C THR A 12 -9.09 13.44 6.52
N LYS A 13 -8.53 14.10 7.52
CA LYS A 13 -7.57 15.18 7.24
C LYS A 13 -6.26 14.62 6.68
N LEU A 14 -5.47 15.47 5.99
CA LEU A 14 -4.18 15.08 5.41
C LEU A 14 -3.26 14.42 6.45
N GLU A 15 -3.20 14.97 7.67
CA GLU A 15 -2.46 14.38 8.79
C GLU A 15 -2.96 12.97 9.14
N GLY A 16 -4.28 12.76 9.16
CA GLY A 16 -4.88 11.45 9.38
C GLY A 16 -4.49 10.44 8.28
N LEU A 17 -4.43 10.87 7.02
CA LEU A 17 -3.96 10.02 5.92
C LEU A 17 -2.49 9.62 6.08
N TYR A 18 -1.64 10.55 6.53
CA TYR A 18 -0.25 10.23 6.86
C TYR A 18 -0.13 9.29 8.06
N GLY A 19 -1.04 9.37 9.04
CA GLY A 19 -1.15 8.42 10.14
C GLY A 19 -1.52 7.01 9.66
N LEU A 20 -2.52 6.91 8.78
CA LEU A 20 -2.93 5.63 8.18
C LEU A 20 -1.81 5.03 7.30
N LEU A 21 -1.08 5.87 6.56
CA LEU A 21 0.09 5.41 5.80
C LEU A 21 1.17 4.86 6.72
N GLU A 22 1.46 5.54 7.82
CA GLU A 22 2.41 5.08 8.84
C GLU A 22 1.99 3.73 9.44
N GLU A 23 0.70 3.56 9.76
CA GLU A 23 0.15 2.27 10.20
C GLU A 23 0.31 1.17 9.14
N ALA A 24 0.06 1.47 7.87
CA ALA A 24 0.23 0.51 6.78
C ALA A 24 1.70 0.12 6.58
N ILE A 25 2.65 1.06 6.71
CA ILE A 25 4.09 0.78 6.66
C ILE A 25 4.49 -0.14 7.83
N ASN A 26 4.06 0.19 9.06
CA ASN A 26 4.30 -0.64 10.25
C ASN A 26 3.75 -2.06 10.06
N LEU A 27 2.55 -2.17 9.48
CA LEU A 27 1.90 -3.45 9.22
C LEU A 27 2.76 -4.30 8.29
N VAL A 28 3.06 -3.82 7.07
CA VAL A 28 3.83 -4.63 6.11
C VAL A 28 5.25 -4.93 6.60
N GLU A 29 5.90 -4.01 7.33
CA GLU A 29 7.20 -4.28 7.96
C GLU A 29 7.13 -5.45 8.95
N GLY A 30 6.04 -5.57 9.71
CA GLY A 30 5.77 -6.70 10.60
C GLY A 30 5.61 -8.05 9.88
N TYR A 31 5.28 -8.06 8.59
CA TYR A 31 5.16 -9.27 7.76
C TYR A 31 6.40 -9.57 6.92
N ASN A 32 7.52 -8.85 7.08
CA ASN A 32 8.73 -9.05 6.26
C ASN A 32 9.32 -10.47 6.35
N TRP A 33 8.98 -11.24 7.39
CA TRP A 33 9.35 -12.65 7.50
C TRP A 33 8.72 -13.53 6.40
N VAL A 34 7.58 -13.12 5.84
CA VAL A 34 6.89 -13.80 4.72
C VAL A 34 7.65 -13.63 3.42
N ALA A 35 8.42 -12.55 3.26
CA ALA A 35 9.10 -12.20 2.02
C ALA A 35 9.91 -13.36 1.44
N HIS A 36 9.68 -13.66 0.16
CA HIS A 36 10.51 -14.59 -0.60
C HIS A 36 11.96 -14.09 -0.64
N ARG A 37 12.94 -15.01 -0.56
CA ARG A 37 14.37 -14.67 -0.47
C ARG A 37 14.84 -13.73 -1.60
N ARG A 38 14.28 -13.90 -2.80
CA ARG A 38 14.64 -13.10 -3.98
C ARG A 38 14.02 -11.69 -3.99
N THR A 39 12.86 -11.52 -3.34
CA THR A 39 12.13 -10.23 -3.32
C THR A 39 12.47 -9.40 -2.10
N ARG A 40 12.90 -10.04 -0.99
CA ARG A 40 13.20 -9.40 0.29
C ARG A 40 14.07 -8.15 0.21
N PRO A 41 15.21 -8.12 -0.52
CA PRO A 41 16.03 -6.91 -0.59
C PRO A 41 15.29 -5.70 -1.18
N SER A 42 14.42 -5.93 -2.16
CA SER A 42 13.62 -4.88 -2.78
C SER A 42 12.47 -4.41 -1.87
N ILE A 43 11.87 -5.33 -1.12
CA ILE A 43 10.84 -5.00 -0.13
C ILE A 43 11.43 -4.15 1.00
N GLU A 44 12.57 -4.54 1.56
CA GLU A 44 13.25 -3.78 2.61
C GLU A 44 13.67 -2.38 2.12
N ALA A 45 14.15 -2.28 0.88
CA ALA A 45 14.45 -1.00 0.26
C ALA A 45 13.20 -0.12 0.09
N ALA A 46 12.07 -0.71 -0.32
CA ALA A 46 10.80 0.00 -0.46
C ALA A 46 10.29 0.51 0.90
N ILE A 47 10.28 -0.33 1.93
CA ILE A 47 9.87 0.06 3.29
C ILE A 47 10.71 1.24 3.79
N LYS A 48 12.05 1.17 3.64
CA LYS A 48 12.94 2.27 4.01
C LYS A 48 12.60 3.57 3.29
N ASP A 49 12.31 3.49 2.00
CA ASP A 49 11.96 4.66 1.21
C ASP A 49 10.56 5.19 1.59
N PHE A 50 9.59 4.33 1.95
CA PHE A 50 8.29 4.77 2.49
C PHE A 50 8.45 5.58 3.78
N ARG A 51 9.36 5.15 4.69
CA ARG A 51 9.71 5.90 5.90
C ARG A 51 10.24 7.28 5.58
N LYS A 52 11.20 7.36 4.66
CA LYS A 52 11.75 8.64 4.19
C LYS A 52 10.68 9.55 3.59
N PHE A 53 9.77 9.00 2.80
CA PHE A 53 8.64 9.78 2.28
C PHE A 53 7.76 10.30 3.41
N ARG A 54 7.45 9.46 4.41
CA ARG A 54 6.66 9.85 5.57
C ARG A 54 7.32 10.97 6.39
N GLU A 55 8.65 10.93 6.50
CA GLU A 55 9.49 11.93 7.17
C GLU A 55 9.70 13.20 6.32
N GLY A 56 9.28 13.19 5.05
CA GLY A 56 9.47 14.31 4.12
C GLY A 56 10.87 14.40 3.49
N GLU A 57 11.70 13.35 3.66
CA GLU A 57 13.05 13.26 3.09
C GLU A 57 13.07 12.77 1.64
N LEU A 58 11.97 12.20 1.16
CA LEU A 58 11.83 11.71 -0.21
C LEU A 58 10.60 12.30 -0.88
N ASP A 59 10.79 12.86 -2.07
CA ASP A 59 9.69 13.38 -2.89
C ASP A 59 8.89 12.25 -3.56
N THR A 60 7.60 12.53 -3.76
CA THR A 60 6.58 11.68 -4.40
C THR A 60 7.05 11.14 -5.74
N ASP A 61 7.65 11.97 -6.59
CA ASP A 61 8.07 11.59 -7.94
C ASP A 61 9.25 10.62 -7.96
N LEU A 62 10.13 10.73 -6.96
CA LEU A 62 11.29 9.86 -6.81
C LEU A 62 10.91 8.55 -6.12
N GLY A 63 10.04 8.59 -5.11
CA GLY A 63 9.54 7.41 -4.41
C GLY A 63 8.65 6.53 -5.28
N SER A 64 7.60 7.11 -5.88
CA SER A 64 6.63 6.38 -6.71
C SER A 64 7.30 5.62 -7.86
N LYS A 65 8.24 6.25 -8.58
CA LYS A 65 8.97 5.60 -9.70
C LYS A 65 9.84 4.43 -9.25
N ARG A 66 10.43 4.49 -8.05
CA ARG A 66 11.30 3.43 -7.52
C ARG A 66 10.49 2.22 -7.07
N TRP A 67 9.38 2.45 -6.38
CA TRP A 67 8.61 1.36 -5.75
C TRP A 67 7.67 0.67 -6.72
N PHE A 68 6.89 1.40 -7.53
CA PHE A 68 5.91 0.80 -8.45
C PHE A 68 6.56 -0.13 -9.46
N LYS A 69 7.67 0.32 -10.07
CA LYS A 69 8.37 -0.46 -11.09
C LYS A 69 9.01 -1.72 -10.50
N ALA A 70 9.47 -1.66 -9.26
CA ALA A 70 10.10 -2.80 -8.60
C ALA A 70 9.05 -3.80 -8.09
N LEU A 71 8.03 -3.34 -7.36
CA LEU A 71 7.11 -4.21 -6.62
C LEU A 71 6.10 -4.92 -7.52
N ALA A 72 5.52 -4.22 -8.52
CA ALA A 72 4.62 -4.86 -9.48
C ALA A 72 5.34 -5.95 -10.29
N LYS A 73 6.60 -5.69 -10.64
CA LYS A 73 7.43 -6.61 -11.42
C LYS A 73 7.88 -7.83 -10.62
N LEU A 74 8.12 -7.69 -9.31
CA LEU A 74 8.53 -8.81 -8.45
C LEU A 74 7.43 -9.87 -8.28
N ALA A 75 6.16 -9.46 -8.25
CA ALA A 75 5.03 -10.40 -8.21
C ALA A 75 4.94 -11.27 -9.47
N GLU A 76 5.25 -10.69 -10.63
CA GLU A 76 5.17 -11.36 -11.93
C GLU A 76 6.39 -12.26 -12.22
N GLU A 77 7.59 -11.84 -11.80
CA GLU A 77 8.85 -12.50 -12.22
C GLU A 77 9.31 -13.65 -11.30
N VAL A 78 8.70 -13.78 -10.12
CA VAL A 78 9.11 -14.76 -9.11
C VAL A 78 8.11 -15.92 -9.06
N GLY A 79 8.14 -16.76 -10.10
CA GLY A 79 7.18 -17.85 -10.31
C GLY A 79 7.22 -19.03 -9.30
N ASP A 80 8.09 -18.99 -8.29
CA ASP A 80 8.17 -19.97 -7.19
C ASP A 80 7.60 -19.44 -5.87
N MET A 81 6.96 -18.26 -5.87
CA MET A 81 6.30 -17.74 -4.68
C MET A 81 5.04 -18.53 -4.32
N THR A 82 4.84 -18.75 -3.03
CA THR A 82 3.54 -19.19 -2.51
C THR A 82 2.49 -18.09 -2.69
N ALA A 83 1.22 -18.42 -2.48
CA ALA A 83 0.14 -17.44 -2.53
C ALA A 83 0.34 -16.33 -1.49
N GLU A 84 0.81 -16.67 -0.29
CA GLU A 84 1.10 -15.74 0.80
C GLU A 84 2.27 -14.82 0.45
N GLN A 85 3.31 -15.36 -0.18
CA GLN A 85 4.46 -14.57 -0.62
C GLN A 85 4.07 -13.56 -1.71
N SER A 86 3.25 -13.99 -2.66
CA SER A 86 2.72 -13.12 -3.71
C SER A 86 1.80 -12.05 -3.13
N ALA A 87 0.89 -12.43 -2.22
CA ALA A 87 0.01 -11.50 -1.53
C ALA A 87 0.80 -10.47 -0.71
N TYR A 88 1.84 -10.89 0.01
CA TYR A 88 2.68 -9.97 0.75
C TYR A 88 3.38 -8.94 -0.16
N VAL A 89 3.92 -9.35 -1.31
CA VAL A 89 4.50 -8.40 -2.29
C VAL A 89 3.45 -7.39 -2.78
N LEU A 90 2.23 -7.85 -3.05
CA LEU A 90 1.12 -6.99 -3.47
C LEU A 90 0.69 -6.02 -2.35
N ALA A 91 0.66 -6.47 -1.09
CA ALA A 91 0.40 -5.59 0.04
C ALA A 91 1.43 -4.44 0.11
N VAL A 92 2.73 -4.75 -0.05
CA VAL A 92 3.79 -3.73 -0.08
C VAL A 92 3.63 -2.79 -1.28
N ALA A 93 3.19 -3.32 -2.44
CA ALA A 93 2.91 -2.50 -3.63
C ALA A 93 1.74 -1.52 -3.38
N GLU A 94 0.71 -1.93 -2.66
CA GLU A 94 -0.43 -1.06 -2.34
C GLU A 94 -0.07 0.02 -1.30
N VAL A 95 0.90 -0.23 -0.41
CA VAL A 95 1.49 0.85 0.42
C VAL A 95 2.18 1.90 -0.47
N ALA A 96 2.93 1.46 -1.48
CA ALA A 96 3.55 2.38 -2.44
C ALA A 96 2.50 3.19 -3.22
N HIS A 97 1.39 2.55 -3.58
CA HIS A 97 0.27 3.17 -4.27
C HIS A 97 -0.39 4.26 -3.41
N ALA A 98 -0.71 3.94 -2.15
CA ALA A 98 -1.25 4.91 -1.20
C ALA A 98 -0.28 6.08 -0.98
N ALA A 99 1.02 5.82 -0.80
CA ALA A 99 2.04 6.85 -0.62
C ALA A 99 2.13 7.81 -1.83
N ALA A 100 2.11 7.28 -3.05
CA ALA A 100 2.16 8.09 -4.27
C ALA A 100 0.97 9.05 -4.39
N HIS A 101 -0.25 8.55 -4.15
CA HIS A 101 -1.45 9.39 -4.20
C HIS A 101 -1.53 10.36 -3.03
N LEU A 102 -0.98 10.01 -1.86
CA LEU A 102 -0.88 10.94 -0.74
C LEU A 102 0.06 12.12 -1.07
N GLY A 103 1.15 11.86 -1.78
CA GLY A 103 2.05 12.90 -2.27
C GLY A 103 1.37 13.83 -3.28
N HIS A 104 0.64 13.27 -4.25
CA HIS A 104 -0.18 14.07 -5.18
C HIS A 104 -1.26 14.87 -4.46
N LEU A 105 -1.91 14.29 -3.45
CA LEU A 105 -2.90 14.97 -2.63
C LEU A 105 -2.29 16.15 -1.87
N ASN A 106 -1.13 15.96 -1.23
CA ASN A 106 -0.42 17.03 -0.53
C ASN A 106 -0.08 18.19 -1.49
N LEU A 107 0.44 17.87 -2.68
CA LEU A 107 0.71 18.87 -3.72
C LEU A 107 -0.58 19.57 -4.17
N ALA A 108 -1.67 18.84 -4.39
CA ALA A 108 -2.95 19.41 -4.77
C ALA A 108 -3.49 20.38 -3.71
N MET A 109 -3.48 19.97 -2.44
CA MET A 109 -3.91 20.80 -1.32
C MET A 109 -3.05 22.06 -1.15
N SER A 110 -1.75 21.99 -1.47
CA SER A 110 -0.85 23.16 -1.43
C SER A 110 -1.23 24.26 -2.44
N ARG A 111 -1.87 23.89 -3.55
CA ARG A 111 -2.37 24.84 -4.56
C ARG A 111 -3.69 25.49 -4.13
N GLY A 112 -4.40 24.88 -3.19
CA GLY A 112 -5.69 25.33 -2.64
C GLY A 112 -6.88 25.03 -3.56
N ASP A 113 -8.08 25.11 -2.99
CA ASP A 113 -9.36 24.78 -3.65
C ASP A 113 -9.85 25.88 -4.63
N ARG A 114 -8.93 26.48 -5.39
CA ARG A 114 -9.17 27.68 -6.20
C ARG A 114 -10.18 27.44 -7.33
N THR A 115 -10.17 26.24 -7.91
CA THR A 115 -11.07 25.83 -8.98
C THR A 115 -11.88 24.59 -8.62
N GLU A 116 -12.96 24.34 -9.37
CA GLU A 116 -13.70 23.08 -9.24
C GLU A 116 -12.85 21.86 -9.60
N ALA A 117 -11.94 22.01 -10.56
CA ALA A 117 -11.00 20.97 -10.95
C ALA A 117 -10.05 20.61 -9.80
N ASP A 118 -9.56 21.60 -9.04
CA ASP A 118 -8.70 21.36 -7.86
C ASP A 118 -9.43 20.52 -6.81
N ARG A 119 -10.68 20.89 -6.48
CA ARG A 119 -11.51 20.16 -5.50
C ARG A 119 -11.77 18.71 -5.93
N LYS A 120 -12.10 18.50 -7.21
CA LYS A 120 -12.30 17.16 -7.77
C LYS A 120 -11.01 16.34 -7.76
N TYR A 121 -9.88 16.97 -8.04
CA TYR A 121 -8.58 16.30 -8.01
C TYR A 121 -8.20 15.89 -6.58
N VAL A 122 -8.42 16.75 -5.58
CA VAL A 122 -8.25 16.43 -4.15
C VAL A 122 -9.10 15.22 -3.75
N ALA A 123 -10.39 15.22 -4.09
CA ALA A 123 -11.29 14.09 -3.80
C ALA A 123 -10.82 12.80 -4.50
N LEU A 124 -10.39 12.90 -5.76
CA LEU A 124 -9.87 11.77 -6.52
C LEU A 124 -8.61 11.18 -5.88
N GLN A 125 -7.61 12.00 -5.54
CA GLN A 125 -6.37 11.52 -4.95
C GLN A 125 -6.62 10.84 -3.59
N ARG A 126 -7.53 11.40 -2.79
CA ARG A 126 -7.98 10.81 -1.54
C ARG A 126 -8.65 9.44 -1.73
N ALA A 127 -9.53 9.32 -2.72
CA ALA A 127 -10.14 8.04 -3.07
C ALA A 127 -9.10 6.99 -3.48
N TYR A 128 -8.03 7.40 -4.18
CA TYR A 128 -6.92 6.50 -4.50
C TYR A 128 -6.06 6.12 -3.29
N VAL A 129 -5.86 7.03 -2.33
CA VAL A 129 -5.22 6.67 -1.05
C VAL A 129 -6.06 5.59 -0.34
N ASN A 130 -7.38 5.77 -0.28
CA ASN A 130 -8.29 4.76 0.26
C ASN A 130 -8.15 3.42 -0.47
N PHE A 131 -8.18 3.45 -1.81
CA PHE A 131 -8.04 2.25 -2.63
C PHE A 131 -6.75 1.47 -2.30
N GLY A 132 -5.61 2.16 -2.23
CA GLY A 132 -4.34 1.53 -1.87
C GLY A 132 -4.39 0.91 -0.46
N LEU A 133 -4.82 1.67 0.55
CA LEU A 133 -4.91 1.14 1.92
C LEU A 133 -5.88 -0.05 2.05
N ARG A 134 -7.00 -0.03 1.32
CA ARG A 134 -7.93 -1.17 1.24
C ARG A 134 -7.33 -2.39 0.54
N GLY A 135 -6.43 -2.18 -0.43
CA GLY A 135 -5.64 -3.24 -1.03
C GLY A 135 -4.71 -3.91 -0.02
N VAL A 136 -4.05 -3.12 0.84
CA VAL A 136 -3.23 -3.65 1.95
C VAL A 136 -4.04 -4.58 2.84
N ASP A 137 -5.25 -4.16 3.26
CA ASP A 137 -6.16 -5.01 4.06
C ASP A 137 -6.43 -6.36 3.41
N GLN A 138 -6.80 -6.35 2.12
CA GLN A 138 -7.15 -7.56 1.38
C GLN A 138 -5.99 -8.52 1.26
N PHE A 139 -4.80 -8.01 0.93
CA PHE A 139 -3.62 -8.86 0.73
C PHE A 139 -3.07 -9.39 2.05
N ILE A 140 -3.08 -8.60 3.13
CA ILE A 140 -2.69 -9.08 4.46
C ILE A 140 -3.67 -10.14 4.98
N GLU A 141 -4.98 -10.01 4.70
CA GLU A 141 -5.94 -11.06 5.02
C GLU A 141 -5.59 -12.40 4.33
N ILE A 142 -5.10 -12.37 3.09
CA ILE A 142 -4.63 -13.59 2.39
C ILE A 142 -3.39 -14.18 3.08
N VAL A 143 -2.44 -13.34 3.49
CA VAL A 143 -1.23 -13.77 4.20
C VAL A 143 -1.61 -14.45 5.53
N ASP A 144 -2.50 -13.83 6.31
CA ASP A 144 -3.00 -14.38 7.58
C ASP A 144 -3.86 -15.62 7.37
N ALA A 145 -4.65 -15.66 6.29
CA ALA A 145 -5.47 -16.79 5.92
C ALA A 145 -4.61 -18.00 5.54
N GLY A 146 -3.50 -17.82 4.81
CA GLY A 146 -2.54 -18.89 4.50
C GLY A 146 -1.73 -19.37 5.71
N ALA A 147 -1.65 -18.57 6.79
CA ALA A 147 -1.17 -19.01 8.10
C ALA A 147 -2.16 -19.95 8.83
N ARG A 148 -3.37 -20.15 8.29
CA ARG A 148 -4.27 -21.26 8.64
C ARG A 148 -4.52 -22.11 7.39
N PRO A 149 -4.65 -23.44 7.48
CA PRO A 149 -5.02 -24.22 6.31
C PRO A 149 -6.43 -23.81 5.89
N VAL A 150 -6.55 -23.15 4.73
CA VAL A 150 -7.83 -22.93 4.07
C VAL A 150 -8.32 -24.31 3.62
N ARG A 151 -9.26 -24.90 4.37
CA ARG A 151 -10.04 -26.02 3.84
C ARG A 151 -10.81 -25.50 2.63
N PRO A 152 -10.74 -26.17 1.46
CA PRO A 152 -11.60 -25.80 0.36
C PRO A 152 -13.08 -25.90 0.82
N PRO A 153 -13.97 -25.05 0.29
CA PRO A 153 -15.40 -25.18 0.50
C PRO A 153 -15.86 -26.61 0.20
N ALA A 154 -16.72 -27.17 1.04
CA ALA A 154 -17.19 -28.57 0.92
C ALA A 154 -17.92 -28.87 -0.41
N GLU A 155 -18.26 -27.83 -1.16
CA GLU A 155 -18.84 -27.90 -2.52
C GLU A 155 -17.81 -28.25 -3.61
N PHE A 156 -16.52 -28.35 -3.28
CA PHE A 156 -15.44 -28.75 -4.21
C PHE A 156 -14.59 -29.93 -3.69
N ALA A 157 -15.08 -30.70 -2.71
CA ALA A 157 -14.42 -31.89 -2.16
C ALA A 157 -15.15 -33.19 -2.52
#